data_AF-A0A3P6Q397-F1
#
_entry.id   AF-A0A3P6Q397-F1
#
_cell.length_a   1.000
_cell.length_b   1.000
_cell.length_c   1.000
_cell.angle_alpha   90.00
_cell.angle_beta   90.00
_cell.angle_gamma   90.00
#
_symmetry.space_group_name_H-M   'P 1'
#
loop_
_entity.id
_entity.type
_entity.pdbx_description
1 polymer ?
#
loop_
_entity_poly.entity_id
_entity_poly.type
_entity_poly.pdbx_seq_one_letter_code
_entity_poly.pdbx_strand_id
1 'polypeptide(L)'
;MKFHKSGINNQYNSPRIAIRNSILMKMDGVAPTDSRRRPDMRLMENGDWDAANREKSRLEQKQRNETRKYLVKSSFKVARPIWFKKTNEFHNECVHYKYRGEYWKYWSKCPDIFT
;
A
#
# COMPACT_ATOMS: atom_id res chain seq x y z
N MET A 1 21.71 -19.16 -19.98
CA MET A 1 20.69 -18.46 -20.81
C MET A 1 20.76 -16.97 -20.52
N LYS A 2 21.09 -16.14 -21.51
CA LYS A 2 21.14 -14.68 -21.38
C LYS A 2 19.71 -14.16 -21.59
N PHE A 3 19.06 -13.67 -20.53
CA PHE A 3 17.77 -13.02 -20.65
C PHE A 3 17.95 -11.69 -21.38
N HIS A 4 17.41 -11.61 -22.60
CA HIS A 4 17.39 -10.42 -23.42
C HIS A 4 16.46 -9.39 -22.77
N LYS A 5 16.97 -8.19 -22.48
CA LYS A 5 16.16 -7.06 -22.02
C LYS A 5 15.30 -6.57 -23.19
N SER A 6 14.09 -7.13 -23.36
CA SER A 6 13.10 -6.57 -24.26
C SER A 6 12.55 -5.28 -23.65
N GLY A 7 12.85 -4.16 -24.30
CA GLY A 7 12.52 -2.82 -23.84
C GLY A 7 11.03 -2.59 -23.63
N ILE A 8 10.70 -2.01 -22.47
CA ILE A 8 9.77 -0.90 -22.13
C ILE A 8 8.33 -0.88 -22.71
N ASN A 9 8.00 -1.61 -23.77
CA ASN A 9 6.76 -1.38 -24.53
C ASN A 9 5.57 -2.29 -24.17
N ASN A 10 5.64 -3.13 -23.14
CA ASN A 10 4.47 -3.91 -22.72
C ASN A 10 4.48 -4.28 -21.22
N GLN A 11 4.55 -3.28 -20.33
CA GLN A 11 4.31 -3.49 -18.90
C GLN A 11 2.82 -3.80 -18.67
N TYR A 12 2.44 -5.07 -18.77
CA TYR A 12 1.12 -5.60 -18.41
C TYR A 12 -0.07 -4.89 -19.09
N ASN A 13 0.10 -4.40 -20.33
CA ASN A 13 -0.92 -3.61 -21.02
C ASN A 13 -1.41 -2.38 -20.23
N SER A 14 -0.54 -1.79 -19.40
CA SER A 14 -0.91 -0.69 -18.52
C SER A 14 -1.01 0.64 -19.28
N PRO A 15 -2.04 1.48 -19.00
CA PRO A 15 -2.09 2.84 -19.52
C PRO A 15 -0.84 3.64 -19.15
N ARG A 16 -0.40 4.56 -20.03
CA ARG A 16 0.81 5.40 -19.81
C ARG A 16 0.85 6.11 -18.45
N ILE A 17 -0.32 6.50 -17.92
CA ILE A 17 -0.44 7.15 -16.60
C ILE A 17 -0.07 6.19 -15.45
N ALA A 18 -0.43 4.91 -15.55
CA ALA A 18 -0.07 3.91 -14.54
C ALA A 18 1.44 3.67 -14.53
N ILE A 19 2.06 3.58 -15.71
CA ILE A 19 3.52 3.40 -15.87
C ILE A 19 4.30 4.61 -15.31
N ARG A 20 3.78 5.82 -15.45
CA ARG A 20 4.42 7.04 -14.90
C ARG A 20 4.47 7.04 -13.37
N ASN A 21 3.41 6.55 -12.73
CA ASN A 21 3.32 6.49 -11.27
C ASN A 21 4.25 5.43 -10.66
N SER A 22 4.56 4.35 -11.39
CA SER A 22 5.49 3.31 -10.95
C SER A 22 6.97 3.69 -11.14
N ILE A 23 7.33 4.26 -12.29
CA ILE A 23 8.75 4.41 -12.67
C ILE A 23 9.38 5.74 -12.19
N LEU A 24 8.61 6.83 -12.05
CA LEU A 24 9.20 8.18 -12.04
C LEU A 24 9.01 9.00 -10.75
N MET A 25 8.22 8.53 -9.79
CA MET A 25 7.99 9.31 -8.57
C MET A 25 9.07 9.00 -7.52
N LYS A 26 9.97 9.97 -7.29
CA LYS A 26 10.90 9.96 -6.15
C LYS A 26 10.17 9.61 -4.85
N MET A 27 10.80 8.78 -4.02
CA MET A 27 10.31 8.42 -2.67
C MET A 27 10.33 9.60 -1.69
N ASP A 28 11.00 10.68 -2.08
CA ASP A 28 11.10 11.92 -1.33
C ASP A 28 9.77 12.67 -1.47
N GLY A 29 9.04 12.80 -0.35
CA GLY A 29 7.74 13.49 -0.33
C GLY A 29 6.52 12.58 -0.28
N VAL A 30 6.67 11.31 0.14
CA VAL A 30 5.55 10.35 0.25
C VAL A 30 5.46 9.77 1.66
N ALA A 31 4.24 9.52 2.12
CA ALA A 31 4.02 8.94 3.45
C ALA A 31 4.70 7.56 3.59
N PRO A 32 5.17 7.18 4.80
CA PRO A 32 5.78 5.86 5.04
C PRO A 32 4.90 4.68 4.64
N THR A 33 3.57 4.83 4.69
CA THR A 33 2.57 3.81 4.31
C THR A 33 2.17 3.84 2.82
N ASP A 34 2.82 4.67 2.00
CA ASP A 34 2.48 4.81 0.58
C ASP A 34 2.79 3.54 -0.21
N SER A 35 1.95 3.20 -1.20
CA SER A 35 2.09 1.98 -2.00
C SER A 35 3.39 1.91 -2.79
N ARG A 36 4.00 3.05 -3.15
CA ARG A 36 5.28 3.08 -3.87
C ARG A 36 6.46 2.59 -3.02
N ARG A 37 6.29 2.54 -1.69
CA ARG A 37 7.27 1.99 -0.74
C ARG A 37 7.08 0.49 -0.52
N ARG A 38 6.07 -0.13 -1.13
CA ARG A 38 5.78 -1.55 -0.96
C ARG A 38 6.88 -2.40 -1.64
N PRO A 39 7.65 -3.20 -0.88
CA PRO A 39 8.86 -3.84 -1.39
C PRO A 39 8.60 -4.99 -2.36
N ASP A 40 7.52 -5.77 -2.19
CA ASP A 40 7.13 -6.83 -3.12
C ASP A 40 6.78 -6.29 -4.51
N MET A 41 6.03 -5.19 -4.59
CA MET A 41 5.70 -4.52 -5.86
C MET A 41 6.94 -4.04 -6.60
N ARG A 42 7.93 -3.48 -5.88
CA ARG A 42 9.21 -3.04 -6.45
C ARG A 42 10.03 -4.20 -6.99
N LEU A 43 10.08 -5.32 -6.26
CA LEU A 43 10.78 -6.53 -6.70
C LEU A 43 10.14 -7.08 -7.98
N MET A 44 8.80 -7.07 -8.04
CA MET A 44 8.05 -7.45 -9.24
C MET A 44 8.31 -6.51 -10.43
N GLU A 45 8.34 -5.19 -10.21
CA GLU A 45 8.68 -4.20 -11.24
C GLU A 45 10.11 -4.36 -11.78
N ASN A 46 11.05 -4.78 -10.92
CA ASN A 46 12.42 -5.12 -11.30
C ASN A 46 12.56 -6.50 -11.97
N GLY A 47 11.49 -7.29 -12.04
CA GLY A 47 11.46 -8.61 -12.65
C GLY A 47 11.93 -9.76 -11.74
N ASP A 48 12.16 -9.51 -10.45
CA ASP A 48 12.52 -10.54 -9.46
C ASP A 48 11.26 -11.09 -8.78
N TRP A 49 10.62 -12.03 -9.46
CA TRP A 49 9.36 -12.65 -9.02
C TRP A 49 9.50 -13.51 -7.76
N ASP A 50 10.63 -14.21 -7.62
CA ASP A 50 10.86 -15.09 -6.47
C ASP A 50 11.05 -14.28 -5.20
N ALA A 51 11.82 -13.19 -5.27
CA ALA A 51 11.96 -12.28 -4.14
C ALA A 51 10.64 -11.56 -3.83
N ALA A 52 9.89 -11.13 -4.85
CA ALA A 52 8.58 -10.50 -4.67
C ALA A 52 7.60 -11.40 -3.92
N ASN A 53 7.54 -12.69 -4.27
CA ASN A 53 6.67 -13.66 -3.61
C ASN A 53 7.04 -13.89 -2.15
N ARG A 54 8.34 -14.03 -1.84
CA ARG A 54 8.82 -14.15 -0.45
C ARG A 54 8.41 -12.93 0.38
N GLU A 55 8.59 -11.74 -0.20
CA GLU A 55 8.28 -10.49 0.48
C GLU A 55 6.78 -10.28 0.67
N LYS A 56 5.97 -10.66 -0.32
CA LYS A 56 4.50 -10.70 -0.22
C LYS A 56 4.05 -11.57 0.95
N SER A 57 4.57 -12.79 1.06
CA SER A 57 4.24 -13.69 2.17
C SER A 57 4.62 -13.10 3.52
N ARG A 58 5.79 -12.45 3.63
CA ARG A 58 6.25 -11.78 4.86
C ARG A 58 5.30 -10.65 5.27
N LEU A 59 4.93 -9.77 4.33
CA LEU A 59 4.02 -8.64 4.58
C LEU A 59 2.62 -9.11 4.98
N GLU A 60 2.06 -10.09 4.30
CA GLU A 60 0.74 -10.64 4.63
C GLU A 60 0.74 -11.31 6.00
N GLN A 61 1.80 -12.04 6.35
CA GLN A 61 1.93 -12.66 7.67
C GLN A 61 2.05 -11.60 8.77
N LYS A 62 2.84 -10.54 8.55
CA LYS A 62 2.92 -9.38 9.46
C LYS A 62 1.55 -8.76 9.65
N GLN A 63 0.83 -8.44 8.57
CA GLN A 63 -0.50 -7.85 8.64
C GLN A 63 -1.51 -8.75 9.36
N ARG A 64 -1.49 -10.06 9.09
CA ARG A 64 -2.33 -11.05 9.78
C ARG A 64 -2.04 -11.08 11.28
N ASN A 65 -0.78 -11.05 11.67
CA ASN A 65 -0.37 -11.06 13.07
C ASN A 65 -0.76 -9.76 13.80
N GLU A 66 -0.51 -8.60 13.20
CA GLU A 66 -0.87 -7.30 13.78
C GLU A 66 -2.38 -7.11 13.88
N THR A 67 -3.15 -7.61 12.89
CA THR A 67 -4.61 -7.62 12.96
C THR A 67 -5.09 -8.47 14.12
N ARG A 68 -4.54 -9.67 14.31
CA ARG A 68 -4.90 -10.55 15.43
C ARG A 68 -4.60 -9.89 16.77
N LYS A 69 -3.40 -9.30 16.94
CA LYS A 69 -3.01 -8.57 18.16
C LYS A 69 -3.95 -7.39 18.43
N TYR A 70 -4.25 -6.61 17.40
CA TYR A 70 -5.13 -5.46 17.52
C TYR A 70 -6.55 -5.88 17.92
N LEU A 71 -7.12 -6.90 17.27
CA LEU A 71 -8.45 -7.41 17.61
C LEU A 71 -8.54 -7.86 19.07
N VAL A 72 -7.54 -8.59 19.57
CA VAL A 72 -7.52 -8.98 20.99
C VAL A 72 -7.47 -7.76 21.90
N LYS A 73 -6.56 -6.80 21.61
CA LYS A 73 -6.39 -5.58 22.40
C LYS A 73 -7.60 -4.64 22.35
N SER A 74 -8.31 -4.59 21.22
CA SER A 74 -9.39 -3.65 20.96
C SER A 74 -10.78 -4.20 21.31
N SER A 75 -10.86 -5.36 21.98
CA SER A 75 -12.10 -6.10 22.23
C SER A 75 -12.86 -6.38 20.93
N PHE A 76 -12.14 -6.94 19.95
CA PHE A 76 -12.61 -7.35 18.63
C PHE A 76 -13.12 -6.20 17.74
N LYS A 77 -12.69 -4.96 18.01
CA LYS A 77 -12.99 -3.82 17.13
C LYS A 77 -12.02 -3.80 15.94
N VAL A 78 -12.53 -3.55 14.74
CA VAL A 78 -11.72 -3.43 13.52
C VAL A 78 -10.83 -2.19 13.57
N ALA A 79 -9.60 -2.29 13.05
CA ALA A 79 -8.67 -1.18 12.94
C ALA A 79 -9.28 -0.04 12.10
N ARG A 80 -9.22 1.19 12.61
CA ARG A 80 -9.83 2.35 11.93
C ARG A 80 -8.81 3.04 11.01
N PRO A 81 -9.23 3.51 9.83
CA PRO A 81 -8.37 4.29 8.96
C PRO A 81 -7.92 5.59 9.66
N ILE A 82 -6.67 5.98 9.43
CA ILE A 82 -6.01 7.10 10.12
C ILE A 82 -6.43 8.43 9.50
N TRP A 83 -6.47 8.51 8.17
CA TRP A 83 -6.72 9.74 7.42
C TRP A 83 -8.19 10.04 7.18
N PHE A 84 -9.06 9.07 7.45
CA PHE A 84 -10.49 9.16 7.21
C PHE A 84 -11.27 8.85 8.48
N LYS A 85 -12.48 9.38 8.57
CA LYS A 85 -13.44 9.06 9.63
C LYS A 85 -14.71 8.55 8.97
N LYS A 86 -15.20 7.38 9.40
CA LYS A 86 -16.51 6.88 9.00
C LYS A 86 -17.58 7.89 9.45
N THR A 87 -18.41 8.34 8.53
CA THR A 87 -19.56 9.19 8.83
C THR A 87 -20.78 8.31 9.10
N ASN A 88 -21.72 8.84 9.89
CA ASN A 88 -23.01 8.20 10.15
C ASN A 88 -24.09 8.69 9.17
N GLU A 89 -23.71 9.56 8.23
CA GLU A 89 -24.57 10.02 7.15
C GLU A 89 -24.69 8.90 6.13
N PHE A 90 -25.85 8.25 6.10
CA PHE A 90 -26.19 7.29 5.06
C PHE A 90 -26.79 8.07 3.89
N HIS A 91 -26.00 8.24 2.83
CA HIS A 91 -26.54 8.62 1.53
C HIS A 91 -26.56 7.37 0.66
N ASN A 92 -27.74 6.98 0.17
CA ASN A 92 -27.97 5.79 -0.66
C ASN A 92 -27.50 4.49 0.00
N GLU A 93 -27.76 4.29 1.31
CA GLU A 93 -27.39 3.09 2.07
C GLU A 93 -25.88 2.77 2.12
N CYS A 94 -25.04 3.68 1.62
CA CYS A 94 -23.60 3.50 1.53
C CYS A 94 -22.91 4.09 2.76
N VAL A 95 -21.85 3.42 3.24
CA VAL A 95 -20.97 3.95 4.28
C VAL A 95 -20.01 4.97 3.67
N HIS A 96 -20.05 6.21 4.17
CA HIS A 96 -19.15 7.27 3.72
C HIS A 96 -17.95 7.46 4.66
N TYR A 97 -16.82 7.87 4.09
CA TYR A 97 -15.59 8.17 4.82
C TYR A 97 -15.17 9.61 4.50
N LYS A 98 -15.16 10.47 5.52
CA LYS A 98 -14.74 11.86 5.39
C LYS A 98 -13.26 12.01 5.67
N TYR A 99 -12.55 12.69 4.77
CA TYR A 99 -11.14 13.04 4.94
C TYR A 99 -10.95 13.97 6.15
N ARG A 100 -9.92 13.71 6.95
CA ARG A 100 -9.64 14.45 8.19
C ARG A 100 -8.85 15.75 8.01
N GLY A 101 -8.24 15.99 6.85
CA GLY A 101 -7.42 17.20 6.63
C GLY A 101 -5.97 17.10 7.14
N GLU A 102 -5.56 15.93 7.65
CA GLU A 102 -4.30 15.77 8.39
C GLU A 102 -3.17 15.09 7.61
N TYR A 103 -3.46 14.47 6.46
CA TYR A 103 -2.49 13.62 5.74
C TYR A 103 -1.22 14.39 5.35
N TRP A 104 -1.37 15.57 4.76
CA TRP A 104 -0.25 16.39 4.30
C TRP A 104 0.55 17.03 5.44
N LYS A 105 0.08 16.93 6.70
CA LYS A 105 0.68 17.60 7.86
C LYS A 105 1.39 16.64 8.81
N TYR A 106 0.91 15.41 8.96
CA TYR A 106 1.33 14.54 10.08
C TYR A 106 1.68 13.11 9.68
N TRP A 107 2.66 12.90 8.81
CA TRP A 107 3.13 11.54 8.47
C TRP A 107 3.67 10.74 9.67
N SER A 108 3.96 11.39 10.81
CA SER A 108 4.28 10.72 12.08
C SER A 108 3.16 9.81 12.60
N LYS A 109 1.91 9.99 12.15
CA LYS A 109 0.78 9.10 12.49
C LYS A 109 0.80 7.78 11.70
N CYS A 110 1.65 7.63 10.69
CA CYS A 110 1.74 6.42 9.88
C CYS A 110 2.26 5.22 10.70
N PRO A 111 1.55 4.09 10.74
CA PRO A 111 2.07 2.86 11.29
C PRO A 111 3.14 2.28 10.37
N ASP A 112 4.05 1.52 10.96
CA ASP A 112 5.00 0.74 10.19
C ASP A 112 4.36 -0.56 9.67
N ILE A 113 4.01 -0.53 8.40
CA ILE A 113 3.39 -1.67 7.70
C ILE A 113 4.36 -2.45 6.82
N PHE A 114 5.59 -1.95 6.61
CA PHE A 114 6.54 -2.54 5.68
C PHE A 114 7.74 -3.19 6.36
N THR A 115 8.24 -2.70 7.50
CA THR A 115 9.46 -3.25 8.13
C THR A 115 9.12 -4.39 9.07
#